data_AF-A0A1G0MZ76-F1
#
_entry.id   AF-A0A1G0MZ76-F1
#
_cell.length_a   1.000
_cell.length_b   1.000
_cell.length_c   1.000
_cell.angle_alpha   90.00
_cell.angle_beta   90.00
_cell.angle_gamma   90.00
#
_symmetry.space_group_name_H-M   'P 1'
#
loop_
_entity.id
_entity.type
_entity.pdbx_description
1 polymer ?
#
loop_
_entity_poly.entity_id
_entity_poly.type
_entity_poly.pdbx_seq_one_letter_code
_entity_poly.pdbx_strand_id
1 'polypeptide(L)'
;MSRFYIVMLLCTGILCQGCSYKAWTSGLYTGFKEEQKRRCYETPNQGDIQKCLERANGMSYDEYTKYREETVKRSKLDNLP
;
A
#
# COMPACT_ATOMS: atom_id res chain seq x y z
N MET A 1 -43.42 -13.36 -5.27
CA MET A 1 -42.54 -12.98 -4.15
C MET A 1 -41.10 -13.50 -4.30
N SER A 2 -40.86 -14.72 -4.78
CA SER A 2 -39.51 -15.30 -4.95
C SER A 2 -38.52 -14.49 -5.84
N ARG A 3 -39.01 -13.84 -6.90
CA ARG A 3 -38.17 -13.01 -7.80
C ARG A 3 -37.56 -11.76 -7.14
N PHE A 4 -38.22 -11.19 -6.12
CA PHE A 4 -37.70 -10.01 -5.41
C PHE A 4 -36.51 -10.36 -4.50
N TYR A 5 -36.51 -11.55 -3.91
CA TYR A 5 -35.41 -12.03 -3.08
C TYR A 5 -34.13 -12.27 -3.90
N ILE A 6 -34.26 -12.78 -5.12
CA ILE A 6 -33.12 -13.01 -6.02
C ILE A 6 -32.45 -11.70 -6.42
N VAL A 7 -33.24 -10.65 -6.71
CA VAL A 7 -32.72 -9.32 -7.06
C VAL A 7 -32.05 -8.65 -5.84
N MET A 8 -32.65 -8.78 -4.65
CA MET A 8 -32.03 -8.29 -3.41
C MET A 8 -30.72 -8.99 -3.05
N LEU A 9 -30.63 -10.32 -3.25
CA LEU A 9 -29.41 -11.11 -3.03
C LEU A 9 -28.29 -10.79 -4.03
N LEU A 10 -28.63 -10.43 -5.26
CA LEU A 10 -27.67 -10.00 -6.28
C LEU A 10 -27.12 -8.59 -6.00
N CYS A 11 -27.96 -7.67 -5.50
CA CYS A 11 -27.53 -6.31 -5.16
C CYS A 11 -26.58 -6.25 -3.96
N THR A 12 -26.73 -7.12 -2.96
CA THR A 12 -25.84 -7.15 -1.78
C THR A 12 -24.44 -7.70 -2.09
N GLY A 13 -24.29 -8.56 -3.09
CA GLY A 13 -22.98 -9.11 -3.49
C GLY A 13 -22.06 -8.11 -4.19
N ILE A 14 -22.61 -7.13 -4.92
CA ILE A 14 -21.84 -6.20 -5.76
C ILE A 14 -21.23 -5.06 -4.92
N LEU A 15 -21.84 -4.68 -3.79
CA LEU A 15 -21.34 -3.60 -2.92
C LEU A 15 -20.05 -3.97 -2.18
N CYS A 16 -19.73 -5.25 -2.04
CA CYS A 16 -18.52 -5.71 -1.34
C CYS A 16 -17.28 -5.82 -2.23
N GLN A 17 -17.39 -5.70 -3.56
CA GLN A 17 -16.26 -5.90 -4.46
C GLN A 17 -15.41 -4.63 -4.70
N GLY A 18 -15.87 -3.45 -4.26
CA GLY A 18 -15.19 -2.16 -4.48
C GLY A 18 -14.41 -1.59 -3.29
N CYS A 19 -14.63 -2.08 -2.07
CA CYS A 19 -14.10 -1.44 -0.86
C CYS A 19 -12.69 -1.93 -0.46
N SER A 20 -12.31 -3.16 -0.83
CA SER A 20 -11.04 -3.74 -0.37
C SER A 20 -9.81 -3.20 -1.11
N TYR A 21 -9.96 -2.71 -2.35
CA TYR A 21 -8.81 -2.28 -3.16
C TYR A 21 -8.26 -0.90 -2.77
N LYS A 22 -9.14 0.02 -2.36
CA LYS A 22 -8.74 1.36 -1.89
C LYS A 22 -8.22 1.36 -0.46
N ALA A 23 -8.73 0.49 0.42
CA ALA A 23 -8.23 0.36 1.77
C ALA A 23 -6.80 -0.21 1.80
N TRP A 24 -6.51 -1.21 0.95
CA TRP A 24 -5.19 -1.82 0.89
C TRP A 24 -4.13 -0.85 0.39
N THR A 25 -4.44 -0.02 -0.60
CA THR A 25 -3.50 0.96 -1.17
C THR A 25 -3.20 2.11 -0.23
N SER A 26 -4.20 2.63 0.50
CA SER A 26 -3.98 3.67 1.51
C SER A 26 -3.20 3.15 2.72
N GLY A 27 -3.47 1.91 3.17
CA GLY A 27 -2.76 1.31 4.30
C GLY A 27 -1.30 0.98 3.98
N LEU A 28 -1.02 0.52 2.77
CA LEU A 28 0.34 0.15 2.36
C LEU A 28 1.27 1.36 2.25
N TYR A 29 0.78 2.51 1.78
CA TYR A 29 1.58 3.74 1.71
C TYR A 29 1.98 4.21 3.11
N THR A 30 1.01 4.25 4.03
CA THR A 30 1.26 4.64 5.43
C THR A 30 2.23 3.66 6.10
N GLY A 31 1.99 2.35 5.95
CA GLY A 31 2.87 1.31 6.52
C GLY A 31 4.30 1.38 5.97
N PHE A 32 4.47 1.63 4.68
CA PHE A 32 5.79 1.82 4.07
C PHE A 32 6.52 3.04 4.66
N LYS A 33 5.81 4.17 4.85
CA LYS A 33 6.39 5.39 5.43
C LYS A 33 6.79 5.18 6.89
N GLU A 34 6.00 4.45 7.66
CA GLU A 34 6.33 4.08 9.05
C GLU A 34 7.54 3.14 9.12
N GLU A 35 7.63 2.17 8.22
CA GLU A 35 8.77 1.24 8.20
C GLU A 35 10.08 1.95 7.82
N GLN A 36 10.04 2.89 6.87
CA GLN A 36 11.17 3.76 6.54
C GLN A 36 11.63 4.57 7.76
N LYS A 37 10.69 5.17 8.50
CA LYS A 37 10.99 5.90 9.74
C LYS A 37 11.59 4.99 10.80
N ARG A 38 11.05 3.78 10.97
CA ARG A 38 11.57 2.80 11.94
C ARG A 38 13.04 2.46 11.67
N ARG A 39 13.39 2.22 10.40
CA ARG A 39 14.78 1.99 9.98
C ARG A 39 15.69 3.18 10.28
N CYS A 40 15.19 4.40 10.17
CA CYS A 40 15.96 5.58 10.57
C CYS A 40 16.32 5.55 12.06
N TYR A 41 15.38 5.15 12.94
CA TYR A 41 15.63 5.04 14.38
C TYR A 41 16.57 3.90 14.80
N GLU A 42 16.84 2.94 13.92
CA GLU A 42 17.85 1.91 14.14
C GLU A 42 19.29 2.44 13.95
N THR A 43 19.45 3.70 13.50
CA THR A 43 20.76 4.34 13.29
C THR A 43 21.33 4.88 14.62
N PRO A 44 22.60 4.58 14.98
CA PRO A 44 23.18 4.98 16.27
C PRO A 44 23.47 6.49 16.40
N ASN A 45 23.51 7.24 15.29
CA ASN A 45 23.83 8.66 15.29
C ASN A 45 22.56 9.53 15.16
N GLN A 46 22.25 10.33 16.18
CA GLN A 46 21.10 11.24 16.20
C GLN A 46 21.11 12.26 15.05
N GLY A 47 22.27 12.75 14.62
CA GLY A 47 22.38 13.68 13.50
C GLY A 47 22.00 13.04 12.16
N ASP A 48 22.24 11.73 12.02
CA ASP A 48 21.88 10.98 10.82
C ASP A 48 20.43 10.47 10.87
N ILE A 49 19.89 10.24 12.07
CA ILE A 49 18.46 9.94 12.28
C ILE A 49 17.60 11.09 11.71
N GLN A 50 17.92 12.35 12.03
CA GLN A 50 17.14 13.51 11.57
C GLN A 50 17.13 13.60 10.04
N LYS A 51 18.30 13.49 9.39
CA LYS A 51 18.43 13.51 7.93
C LYS A 51 17.69 12.35 7.26
N CYS A 52 17.73 11.17 7.88
CA CYS A 52 17.01 9.99 7.41
C CYS A 52 15.49 10.21 7.51
N LEU A 53 15.00 10.75 8.63
CA LEU A 53 13.58 11.06 8.82
C LEU A 53 13.08 12.13 7.86
N GLU A 54 13.88 13.16 7.56
CA GLU A 54 13.55 14.18 6.56
C GLU A 54 13.41 13.55 5.17
N ARG A 55 14.34 12.68 4.79
CA ARG A 55 14.25 11.94 3.52
C ARG A 55 13.03 11.02 3.47
N ALA A 56 12.75 10.27 4.53
CA ALA A 56 11.58 9.39 4.62
C ALA A 56 10.26 10.16 4.62
N ASN A 57 10.24 11.36 5.21
CA ASN A 57 9.06 12.24 5.20
C ASN A 57 8.85 12.90 3.85
N GLY A 58 9.93 13.29 3.16
CA GLY A 58 9.93 13.92 1.85
C GLY A 58 9.55 13.00 0.70
N MET A 59 9.52 11.67 0.92
CA MET A 59 9.09 10.73 -0.11
C MET A 59 7.61 10.95 -0.47
N SER A 60 7.40 11.24 -1.74
CA SER A 60 6.08 11.49 -2.32
C SER A 60 5.30 10.18 -2.53
N TYR A 61 3.98 10.29 -2.67
CA TYR A 61 3.14 9.15 -3.06
C TYR A 61 3.51 8.61 -4.44
N ASP A 62 3.97 9.48 -5.34
CA ASP A 62 4.40 9.09 -6.69
C ASP A 62 5.69 8.26 -6.64
N GLU A 63 6.67 8.63 -5.81
CA GLU A 63 7.87 7.82 -5.61
C GLU A 63 7.56 6.46 -5.01
N TYR A 64 6.64 6.40 -4.04
CA TYR A 64 6.17 5.14 -3.49
C TYR A 64 5.51 4.26 -4.56
N THR A 65 4.65 4.86 -5.39
CA THR A 65 3.92 4.15 -6.44
C THR A 65 4.88 3.59 -7.48
N LYS A 66 5.87 4.39 -7.88
CA LYS A 66 6.93 3.96 -8.80
C LYS A 66 7.77 2.82 -8.21
N TYR A 67 8.20 2.94 -6.96
CA TYR A 67 8.94 1.88 -6.25
C TYR A 67 8.12 0.57 -6.17
N ARG A 68 6.82 0.68 -5.87
CA ARG A 68 5.91 -0.46 -5.82
C ARG A 68 5.76 -1.12 -7.18
N GLU A 69 5.56 -0.35 -8.24
CA GLU A 69 5.45 -0.86 -9.61
C GLU A 69 6.73 -1.54 -10.07
N GLU A 70 7.90 -0.99 -9.74
CA GLU A 70 9.20 -1.59 -10.02
C GLU A 70 9.39 -2.91 -9.24
N THR A 71 8.98 -2.95 -7.97
CA THR A 71 9.03 -4.15 -7.13
C THR A 71 8.11 -5.24 -7.67
N VAL A 72 6.89 -4.89 -8.09
CA VAL A 72 5.93 -5.82 -8.69
C VAL A 72 6.43 -6.32 -10.05
N LYS A 73 7.01 -5.45 -10.88
CA LYS A 73 7.62 -5.85 -12.16
C LYS A 73 8.78 -6.81 -11.93
N ARG A 74 9.64 -6.54 -10.95
CA ARG A 74 10.78 -7.40 -10.60
C ARG A 74 10.32 -8.76 -10.09
N SER A 75 9.37 -8.81 -9.15
CA SER A 75 8.81 -10.08 -8.67
C SER A 75 8.15 -10.90 -9.77
N LYS A 76 7.61 -10.24 -10.79
CA LYS A 76 7.02 -10.92 -11.96
C LYS A 76 8.09 -11.43 -12.94
N LEU A 77 9.24 -10.77 -13.00
CA LEU A 77 10.40 -11.18 -13.80
C LEU A 77 11.12 -12.37 -13.16
N ASP A 78 11.25 -12.39 -11.82
CA ASP A 78 11.84 -13.50 -11.06
C ASP A 78 10.97 -14.77 -11.04
N ASN A 79 9.71 -14.67 -11.50
CA ASN A 79 8.78 -15.80 -11.65
C ASN A 79 8.52 -16.16 -13.13
N LEU A 80 9.35 -15.67 -14.07
CA LEU A 80 9.29 -16.10 -15.46
C LEU A 80 10.08 -17.42 -15.60
N PRO A 81 9.45 -18.53 -16.07
CA PRO A 81 10.14 -19.81 -16.26
C PRO A 81 11.24 -19.75 -17.33
#